data_AF-A0A0B3AM59-F1
#
_entry.id   AF-A0A0B3AM59-F1
#
_cell.length_a   1.000
_cell.length_b   1.000
_cell.length_c   1.000
_cell.angle_alpha   90.00
_cell.angle_beta   90.00
_cell.angle_gamma   90.00
#
_symmetry.space_group_name_H-M   'P 1'
#
loop_
_entity.id
_entity.type
_entity.pdbx_description
1 polymer ?
#
loop_
_entity_poly.entity_id
_entity_poly.type
_entity_poly.pdbx_seq_one_letter_code
_entity_poly.pdbx_strand_id
1 'polypeptide(L)'
;MKGITPVIAVILLLLITISMVGFSMVFFQRTAETATRSGDEQLAQQLTQFASQPRIESVAGDNISIRNAGSVPLSLSSLVFLADGESKTPSGGLATLQPGQISTYTLAGFNAEAASVIKVSSGGFSDTMTEQPRSCKGIMAVGRSAGSGVYMIYSGDDALSVYCDMTTDGGGWTKVWQPASTNEAFTTQTYFTGTESLVANAKDMMMAFTTSSNSLSQSWKFNIPNLLRSNNPVGLPCNSDTVTATRISDGLQVTDTLIWGTGSFGSQCSDGCSGTWGRTCLRRSGYAGAYDFPFYATYSVTNPDHCSNSDQGYSTTPCSNERLFVIYVR
;
A
#
# COMPACT_ATOMS: atom_id res chain seq x y z
N MET A 1 -30.28 -58.26 72.63
CA MET A 1 -30.14 -58.13 71.17
C MET A 1 -30.26 -59.53 70.58
N LYS A 2 -31.38 -59.86 69.92
CA LYS A 2 -31.50 -61.14 69.19
C LYS A 2 -30.57 -61.04 67.98
N GLY A 3 -29.46 -61.76 68.01
CA GLY A 3 -28.51 -61.79 66.91
C GLY A 3 -29.20 -62.28 65.65
N ILE A 4 -28.99 -61.55 64.56
CA ILE A 4 -29.41 -61.95 63.22
C ILE A 4 -28.85 -63.36 62.99
N THR A 5 -29.69 -64.34 62.61
CA THR A 5 -29.19 -65.69 62.36
C THR A 5 -28.13 -65.64 61.25
N PRO A 6 -27.05 -66.45 61.34
CA PRO A 6 -25.96 -66.44 60.36
C PRO A 6 -26.45 -66.54 58.90
N VAL A 7 -27.54 -67.28 58.69
CA VAL A 7 -28.20 -67.43 57.38
C VAL A 7 -28.72 -66.11 56.82
N ILE A 8 -29.39 -65.29 57.64
CA ILE A 8 -29.93 -63.99 57.21
C ILE A 8 -28.79 -63.00 56.93
N ALA A 9 -27.71 -63.04 57.72
CA ALA A 9 -26.53 -62.21 57.50
C ALA A 9 -25.84 -62.52 56.16
N VAL A 10 -25.71 -63.80 55.80
CA VAL A 10 -25.13 -64.23 54.51
C VAL A 10 -26.00 -63.79 53.33
N ILE A 11 -27.33 -63.93 53.44
CA ILE A 11 -28.26 -63.50 52.38
C ILE A 11 -28.21 -61.98 52.17
N LEU A 12 -28.18 -61.19 53.25
CA LEU A 12 -28.06 -59.73 53.17
C LEU A 12 -26.73 -59.30 52.53
N LEU A 13 -25.62 -59.95 52.88
CA LEU A 13 -24.31 -59.70 52.27
C LEU A 13 -24.32 -60.01 50.77
N LEU A 14 -24.94 -61.11 50.35
CA LEU A 14 -25.10 -61.46 48.94
C LEU A 14 -25.92 -60.41 48.17
N LEU A 15 -27.04 -59.94 48.72
CA LEU A 15 -27.88 -58.92 48.07
C LEU A 15 -27.18 -57.55 47.98
N ILE A 16 -26.41 -57.17 49.00
CA ILE A 16 -25.62 -55.92 48.98
C ILE A 16 -24.50 -56.01 47.94
N THR A 17 -23.80 -57.15 47.85
CA THR A 17 -22.73 -57.31 46.85
C THR A 17 -23.28 -57.29 45.42
N ILE A 18 -24.39 -57.98 45.15
CA ILE A 18 -25.04 -57.98 43.83
C ILE A 18 -25.52 -56.58 43.45
N SER A 19 -26.13 -55.84 44.39
CA SER A 19 -26.59 -54.48 44.12
C SER A 19 -25.42 -53.49 43.92
N MET A 20 -24.33 -53.61 44.68
CA MET A 20 -23.12 -52.82 44.47
C MET A 20 -22.46 -53.11 43.12
N VAL A 21 -22.37 -54.38 42.70
CA VAL A 21 -21.81 -54.77 41.41
C VAL A 21 -22.69 -54.27 40.25
N GLY A 22 -24.02 -54.40 40.37
CA GLY A 22 -24.95 -53.89 39.36
C GLY A 22 -24.91 -52.36 39.22
N PHE A 23 -24.89 -51.64 40.35
CA PHE A 23 -24.80 -50.18 40.34
C PHE A 23 -23.45 -49.70 39.79
N SER A 24 -22.35 -50.34 40.19
CA SER A 24 -21.03 -50.00 39.68
C SER A 24 -20.90 -50.26 38.18
N MET A 25 -21.40 -51.38 37.66
CA MET A 25 -21.43 -51.63 36.20
C MET A 25 -22.18 -50.54 35.44
N VAL A 26 -23.38 -50.17 35.89
CA VAL A 26 -24.19 -49.13 35.23
C VAL A 26 -23.53 -47.75 35.33
N PHE A 27 -22.93 -47.43 36.47
CA PHE A 27 -22.20 -46.18 36.67
C PHE A 27 -20.98 -46.10 35.75
N PHE A 28 -20.16 -47.16 35.67
CA PHE A 28 -18.98 -47.19 34.81
C PHE A 28 -19.35 -47.17 33.32
N GLN A 29 -20.41 -47.86 32.91
CA GLN A 29 -20.90 -47.82 31.52
C GLN A 29 -21.33 -46.41 31.11
N ARG A 30 -22.16 -45.74 31.91
CA ARG A 30 -22.60 -44.36 31.63
C ARG A 30 -21.44 -43.37 31.65
N THR A 31 -20.49 -43.55 32.55
CA THR A 31 -19.31 -42.67 32.64
C THR A 31 -18.40 -42.86 31.43
N ALA A 32 -18.19 -44.10 30.98
CA ALA A 32 -17.42 -44.41 29.79
C ALA A 32 -18.08 -43.86 28.51
N GLU A 33 -19.40 -44.04 28.34
CA GLU A 33 -20.16 -43.47 27.22
C GLU A 33 -20.08 -41.94 27.19
N THR A 34 -20.24 -41.29 28.35
CA THR A 34 -20.18 -39.83 28.46
C THR A 34 -18.79 -39.29 28.13
N ALA A 35 -17.73 -39.92 28.69
CA ALA A 35 -16.35 -39.52 28.43
C ALA A 35 -15.94 -39.73 26.97
N THR A 36 -16.42 -40.82 26.35
CA THR A 36 -16.17 -41.11 24.93
C THR A 36 -16.86 -40.06 24.04
N ARG A 37 -18.14 -39.76 24.31
CA ARG A 37 -18.89 -38.74 23.56
C ARG A 37 -18.27 -37.34 23.67
N SER A 38 -17.86 -36.93 24.86
CA SER A 38 -17.17 -35.64 25.05
C SER A 38 -15.81 -35.61 24.35
N GLY A 39 -15.10 -36.75 24.30
CA GLY A 39 -13.84 -36.88 23.58
C GLY A 39 -14.02 -36.76 22.07
N ASP A 40 -15.04 -37.41 21.52
CA ASP A 40 -15.38 -37.35 20.10
C ASP A 40 -15.83 -35.94 19.67
N GLU A 41 -16.61 -35.25 20.50
CA GLU A 41 -17.04 -33.87 20.23
C GLU A 41 -15.85 -32.89 20.24
N GLN A 42 -14.92 -33.03 21.19
CA GLN A 42 -13.68 -32.23 21.22
C GLN A 42 -12.77 -32.52 20.02
N LEU A 43 -12.62 -33.78 19.64
CA LEU A 43 -11.82 -34.17 18.48
C LEU A 43 -12.45 -33.66 17.18
N ALA A 44 -13.77 -33.76 17.03
CA ALA A 44 -14.49 -33.24 15.89
C ALA A 44 -14.31 -31.72 15.76
N GLN A 45 -14.41 -30.96 16.86
CA GLN A 45 -14.17 -29.52 16.87
C GLN A 45 -12.73 -29.17 16.47
N GLN A 46 -11.73 -29.90 16.99
CA GLN A 46 -10.32 -29.71 16.59
C GLN A 46 -10.11 -30.02 15.10
N LEU A 47 -10.66 -31.12 14.58
CA LEU A 47 -10.58 -31.47 13.15
C LEU A 47 -11.28 -30.43 12.26
N THR A 48 -12.37 -29.82 12.74
CA THR A 48 -13.09 -28.75 12.02
C THR A 48 -12.23 -27.48 11.91
N GLN A 49 -11.47 -27.14 12.96
CA GLN A 49 -10.46 -26.08 12.93
C GLN A 49 -9.33 -26.40 11.94
N PHE A 50 -8.92 -27.66 11.84
CA PHE A 50 -7.93 -28.11 10.85
C PHE A 50 -8.46 -28.14 9.40
N ALA A 51 -9.76 -27.94 9.18
CA ALA A 51 -10.40 -27.97 7.88
C ALA A 51 -10.71 -26.57 7.30
N SER A 52 -10.55 -25.48 8.06
CA SER A 52 -10.79 -24.11 7.58
C SER A 52 -9.53 -23.55 6.89
N GLN A 53 -9.38 -23.82 5.60
CA GLN A 53 -8.20 -23.39 4.82
C GLN A 53 -8.58 -22.24 3.87
N PRO A 54 -8.43 -20.97 4.29
CA PRO A 54 -8.55 -19.86 3.36
C PRO A 54 -7.32 -19.83 2.45
N ARG A 55 -7.55 -19.65 1.14
CA ARG A 55 -6.50 -19.45 0.14
C ARG A 55 -6.75 -18.16 -0.62
N ILE A 56 -5.72 -17.34 -0.80
CA ILE A 56 -5.77 -16.12 -1.59
C ILE A 56 -5.64 -16.52 -3.07
N GLU A 57 -6.66 -16.20 -3.86
CA GLU A 57 -6.67 -16.47 -5.30
C GLU A 57 -6.18 -15.27 -6.11
N SER A 58 -6.58 -14.05 -5.70
CA SER A 58 -6.12 -12.82 -6.35
C SER A 58 -6.28 -11.60 -5.44
N VAL A 59 -5.50 -10.56 -5.75
CA VAL A 59 -5.52 -9.26 -5.08
C VAL A 59 -5.49 -8.19 -6.18
N ALA A 60 -6.45 -7.26 -6.17
CA ALA A 60 -6.51 -6.19 -7.17
C ALA A 60 -7.21 -4.95 -6.61
N GLY A 61 -6.53 -3.81 -6.63
CA GLY A 61 -7.05 -2.56 -6.06
C GLY A 61 -7.37 -2.73 -4.58
N ASP A 62 -8.61 -2.51 -4.17
CA ASP A 62 -9.10 -2.72 -2.81
C ASP A 62 -9.71 -4.12 -2.58
N ASN A 63 -9.71 -4.98 -3.60
CA ASN A 63 -10.39 -6.27 -3.59
C ASN A 63 -9.42 -7.44 -3.38
N ILE A 64 -9.86 -8.41 -2.57
CA ILE A 64 -9.18 -9.68 -2.33
C ILE A 64 -10.13 -10.84 -2.59
N SER A 65 -9.72 -11.79 -3.44
CA SER A 65 -10.49 -12.99 -3.74
C SER A 65 -9.96 -14.16 -2.91
N ILE A 66 -10.83 -14.76 -2.10
CA ILE A 66 -10.52 -15.88 -1.23
C ILE A 66 -11.27 -17.12 -1.70
N ARG A 67 -10.54 -18.23 -1.83
CA ARG A 67 -11.12 -19.58 -1.96
C ARG A 67 -11.13 -20.27 -0.62
N ASN A 68 -12.22 -20.97 -0.31
CA ASN A 68 -12.18 -22.01 0.71
C ASN A 68 -11.55 -23.28 0.13
N ALA A 69 -10.26 -23.50 0.38
CA ALA A 69 -9.54 -24.70 -0.04
C ALA A 69 -9.74 -25.89 0.92
N GLY A 70 -10.48 -25.66 2.00
CA GLY A 70 -10.78 -26.63 3.03
C GLY A 70 -11.98 -27.53 2.71
N SER A 71 -12.34 -28.38 3.68
CA SER A 71 -13.45 -29.33 3.56
C SER A 71 -14.69 -28.93 4.38
N VAL A 72 -14.63 -27.82 5.12
CA VAL A 72 -15.75 -27.29 5.94
C VAL A 72 -16.11 -25.86 5.53
N PRO A 73 -17.35 -25.40 5.73
CA PRO A 73 -17.75 -24.04 5.42
C PRO A 73 -16.93 -23.00 6.20
N LEU A 74 -16.46 -21.98 5.50
CA LEU A 74 -15.63 -20.90 6.03
C LEU A 74 -16.49 -19.66 6.25
N SER A 75 -16.67 -19.22 7.49
CA SER A 75 -17.45 -18.01 7.79
C SER A 75 -16.56 -16.76 7.75
N LEU A 76 -17.07 -15.67 7.19
CA LEU A 76 -16.36 -14.39 7.12
C LEU A 76 -15.96 -13.86 8.51
N SER A 77 -16.78 -14.09 9.53
CA SER A 77 -16.47 -13.67 10.91
C SER A 77 -15.28 -14.41 11.52
N SER A 78 -14.90 -15.55 10.94
CA SER A 78 -13.72 -16.32 11.34
C SER A 78 -12.45 -15.92 10.59
N LEU A 79 -12.56 -15.08 9.56
CA LEU A 79 -11.43 -14.63 8.76
C LEU A 79 -10.82 -13.36 9.35
N VAL A 80 -9.50 -13.36 9.45
CA VAL A 80 -8.70 -12.18 9.76
C VAL A 80 -7.91 -11.82 8.52
N PHE A 81 -8.09 -10.59 8.05
CA PHE A 81 -7.34 -10.01 6.94
C PHE A 81 -6.28 -9.07 7.50
N LEU A 82 -5.03 -9.30 7.14
CA LEU A 82 -3.89 -8.46 7.50
C LEU A 82 -3.25 -7.96 6.21
N ALA A 83 -3.01 -6.65 6.11
CA ALA A 83 -2.19 -6.04 5.07
C ALA A 83 -0.99 -5.36 5.75
N ASP A 84 0.23 -5.78 5.39
CA ASP A 84 1.49 -5.34 6.02
C ASP A 84 1.48 -5.45 7.56
N GLY A 85 0.79 -6.46 8.09
CA GLY A 85 0.62 -6.70 9.53
C GLY A 85 -0.51 -5.91 10.19
N GLU A 86 -1.16 -4.98 9.48
CA GLU A 86 -2.28 -4.19 9.99
C GLU A 86 -3.62 -4.88 9.68
N SER A 87 -4.52 -4.96 10.66
CA SER A 87 -5.85 -5.57 10.48
C SER A 87 -6.72 -4.74 9.55
N LYS A 88 -7.31 -5.38 8.54
CA LYS A 88 -8.25 -4.77 7.59
C LYS A 88 -9.65 -5.33 7.80
N THR A 89 -10.65 -4.46 7.69
CA THR A 89 -12.06 -4.84 7.80
C THR A 89 -12.59 -5.19 6.42
N PRO A 90 -12.98 -6.45 6.16
CA PRO A 90 -13.59 -6.84 4.90
C PRO A 90 -15.04 -6.36 4.82
N SER A 91 -15.48 -6.06 3.60
CA SER A 91 -16.86 -5.74 3.26
C SER A 91 -17.25 -6.41 1.93
N GLY A 92 -18.55 -6.56 1.67
CA GLY A 92 -19.04 -7.32 0.52
C GLY A 92 -18.80 -8.83 0.64
N GLY A 93 -18.82 -9.53 -0.49
CA GLY A 93 -18.62 -10.98 -0.57
C GLY A 93 -19.70 -11.82 0.11
N LEU A 94 -19.46 -13.13 0.17
CA LEU A 94 -20.32 -14.11 0.82
C LEU A 94 -20.01 -14.18 2.32
N ALA A 95 -21.04 -14.26 3.15
CA ALA A 95 -20.89 -14.43 4.60
C ALA A 95 -20.32 -15.81 4.99
N THR A 96 -20.57 -16.82 4.15
CA THR A 96 -20.09 -18.19 4.33
C THR A 96 -19.68 -18.77 2.98
N LEU A 97 -18.42 -19.24 2.87
CA LEU A 97 -17.88 -19.90 1.69
C LEU A 97 -17.94 -21.41 1.89
N GLN A 98 -18.73 -22.10 1.06
CA GLN A 98 -18.68 -23.56 1.01
C GLN A 98 -17.32 -24.05 0.47
N PRO A 99 -16.91 -25.29 0.78
CA PRO A 99 -15.70 -25.89 0.21
C PRO A 99 -15.60 -25.69 -1.30
N GLY A 100 -14.45 -25.20 -1.77
CA GLY A 100 -14.14 -24.91 -3.17
C GLY A 100 -14.68 -23.58 -3.70
N GLN A 101 -15.61 -22.91 -3.01
CA GLN A 101 -16.15 -21.62 -3.46
C GLN A 101 -15.12 -20.50 -3.30
N ILE A 102 -15.24 -19.51 -4.20
CA ILE A 102 -14.46 -18.28 -4.17
C ILE A 102 -15.42 -17.13 -3.85
N SER A 103 -14.97 -16.18 -3.04
CA SER A 103 -15.66 -14.92 -2.86
C SER A 103 -14.66 -13.76 -2.82
N THR A 104 -15.08 -12.61 -3.33
CA THR A 104 -14.27 -11.40 -3.36
C THR A 104 -14.78 -10.44 -2.29
N TYR A 105 -13.84 -9.93 -1.49
CA TYR A 105 -14.07 -8.98 -0.41
C TYR A 105 -13.35 -7.67 -0.71
N THR A 106 -13.95 -6.55 -0.34
CA THR A 106 -13.35 -5.23 -0.41
C THR A 106 -12.81 -4.86 0.96
N LEU A 107 -11.52 -4.52 1.05
CA LEU A 107 -10.85 -4.17 2.30
C LEU A 107 -10.79 -2.64 2.45
N ALA A 108 -11.44 -2.11 3.48
CA ALA A 108 -11.46 -0.65 3.69
C ALA A 108 -10.05 -0.10 4.01
N GLY A 109 -9.66 0.99 3.33
CA GLY A 109 -8.35 1.63 3.53
C GLY A 109 -7.16 0.76 3.08
N PHE A 110 -7.42 -0.23 2.23
CA PHE A 110 -6.41 -1.07 1.60
C PHE A 110 -6.32 -0.73 0.12
N ASN A 111 -5.09 -0.72 -0.38
CA ASN A 111 -4.79 -0.64 -1.80
C ASN A 111 -3.65 -1.63 -2.07
N ALA A 112 -3.90 -2.62 -2.93
CA ALA A 112 -2.95 -3.61 -3.39
C ALA A 112 -1.67 -3.00 -3.98
N GLU A 113 -1.76 -1.78 -4.52
CA GLU A 113 -0.61 -1.07 -5.07
C GLU A 113 0.31 -0.47 -3.99
N ALA A 114 -0.19 -0.35 -2.76
CA ALA A 114 0.57 0.13 -1.61
C ALA A 114 0.97 -1.00 -0.65
N ALA A 115 0.17 -2.08 -0.61
CA ALA A 115 0.36 -3.20 0.29
C ALA A 115 1.26 -4.27 -0.31
N SER A 116 2.14 -4.81 0.52
CA SER A 116 3.27 -5.62 0.03
C SER A 116 3.23 -7.06 0.57
N VAL A 117 2.53 -7.30 1.68
CA VAL A 117 2.13 -8.63 2.13
C VAL A 117 0.67 -8.63 2.53
N ILE A 118 -0.10 -9.56 1.96
CA ILE A 118 -1.46 -9.83 2.38
C ILE A 118 -1.52 -11.21 3.00
N LYS A 119 -2.08 -11.27 4.20
CA LYS A 119 -2.30 -12.50 4.92
C LYS A 119 -3.78 -12.64 5.25
N VAL A 120 -4.32 -13.80 4.96
CA VAL A 120 -5.65 -14.21 5.43
C VAL A 120 -5.46 -15.36 6.39
N SER A 121 -6.16 -15.36 7.52
CA SER A 121 -6.09 -16.47 8.48
C SER A 121 -7.45 -16.87 9.01
N SER A 122 -7.63 -18.16 9.29
CA SER A 122 -8.80 -18.74 9.94
C SER A 122 -8.39 -20.01 10.69
N GLY A 123 -8.88 -20.18 11.92
CA GLY A 123 -8.81 -21.46 12.65
C GLY A 123 -7.40 -22.03 12.87
N GLY A 124 -6.35 -21.22 12.79
CA GLY A 124 -4.95 -21.67 12.92
C GLY A 124 -4.20 -21.84 11.59
N PHE A 125 -4.88 -21.74 10.45
CA PHE A 125 -4.22 -21.62 9.14
C PHE A 125 -4.10 -20.18 8.71
N SER A 126 -3.11 -19.95 7.86
CA SER A 126 -3.02 -18.73 7.10
C SER A 126 -2.46 -18.99 5.73
N ASP A 127 -2.98 -18.26 4.76
CA ASP A 127 -2.34 -18.09 3.47
C ASP A 127 -1.76 -16.68 3.37
N THR A 128 -0.67 -16.54 2.62
CA THR A 128 0.05 -15.28 2.47
C THR A 128 0.43 -15.08 1.02
N MET A 129 -0.05 -13.98 0.45
CA MET A 129 0.33 -13.52 -0.87
C MET A 129 1.26 -12.33 -0.69
N THR A 130 2.50 -12.46 -1.18
CA THR A 130 3.42 -11.33 -1.31
C THR A 130 3.24 -10.78 -2.71
N GLU A 131 2.44 -9.73 -2.85
CA GLU A 131 2.44 -8.94 -4.09
C GLU A 131 3.85 -8.40 -4.30
N GLN A 132 4.34 -8.45 -5.55
CA GLN A 132 5.63 -7.84 -5.84
C GLN A 132 5.47 -6.32 -5.69
N PRO A 133 6.43 -5.61 -5.07
CA PRO A 133 6.25 -4.20 -4.77
C PRO A 133 5.99 -3.37 -6.04
N ARG A 134 4.88 -2.65 -6.08
CA ARG A 134 4.49 -1.84 -7.25
C ARG A 134 5.07 -0.42 -7.25
N SER A 135 5.72 -0.03 -6.16
CA SER A 135 6.32 1.28 -5.97
C SER A 135 7.49 1.22 -5.00
N CYS A 136 8.32 2.27 -4.99
CA CYS A 136 9.38 2.42 -4.00
C CYS A 136 8.82 2.45 -2.56
N LYS A 137 7.61 2.98 -2.37
CA LYS A 137 6.92 2.97 -1.08
C LYS A 137 6.52 1.57 -0.65
N GLY A 138 6.03 0.74 -1.58
CA GLY A 138 5.77 -0.68 -1.33
C GLY A 138 7.05 -1.42 -0.89
N ILE A 139 8.17 -1.21 -1.58
CA ILE A 139 9.47 -1.82 -1.21
C ILE A 139 9.85 -1.48 0.24
N MET A 140 9.66 -0.22 0.63
CA MET A 140 9.93 0.22 1.99
C MET A 140 8.98 -0.42 3.01
N ALA A 141 7.69 -0.54 2.69
CA ALA A 141 6.68 -1.15 3.56
C ALA A 141 7.00 -2.61 3.93
N VAL A 142 7.62 -3.38 3.02
CA VAL A 142 8.09 -4.75 3.31
C VAL A 142 9.50 -4.85 3.90
N GLY A 143 10.13 -3.73 4.24
CA GLY A 143 11.49 -3.76 4.77
C GLY A 143 12.53 -4.31 3.78
N ARG A 144 12.25 -4.22 2.46
CA ARG A 144 13.20 -4.59 1.40
C ARG A 144 14.07 -3.42 0.94
N SER A 145 13.89 -2.25 1.55
CA SER A 145 14.74 -1.09 1.30
C SER A 145 16.16 -1.34 1.80
N ALA A 146 17.14 -1.19 0.91
CA ALA A 146 18.57 -1.18 1.18
C ALA A 146 19.16 0.25 1.06
N GLY A 147 18.32 1.28 1.13
CA GLY A 147 18.70 2.69 0.90
C GLY A 147 18.30 3.19 -0.50
N SER A 148 18.60 4.45 -0.82
CA SER A 148 18.27 5.03 -2.13
C SER A 148 19.08 4.36 -3.24
N GLY A 149 18.44 4.07 -4.38
CA GLY A 149 19.06 3.29 -5.44
C GLY A 149 18.07 2.81 -6.50
N VAL A 150 18.54 2.01 -7.44
CA VAL A 150 17.69 1.39 -8.46
C VAL A 150 17.05 0.12 -7.89
N TYR A 151 15.74 0.02 -8.03
CA TYR A 151 14.95 -1.14 -7.62
C TYR A 151 14.09 -1.64 -8.77
N MET A 152 13.70 -2.92 -8.68
CA MET A 152 12.64 -3.47 -9.50
C MET A 152 11.29 -3.23 -8.83
N ILE A 153 10.37 -2.58 -9.52
CA ILE A 153 8.95 -2.49 -9.17
C ILE A 153 8.11 -3.19 -10.22
N TYR A 154 6.85 -3.46 -9.92
CA TYR A 154 5.93 -4.16 -10.82
C TYR A 154 4.68 -3.34 -11.10
N SER A 155 4.48 -2.96 -12.36
CA SER A 155 3.31 -2.19 -12.81
C SER A 155 2.42 -3.12 -13.62
N GLY A 156 1.42 -3.71 -12.96
CA GLY A 156 0.71 -4.85 -13.54
C GLY A 156 1.64 -6.06 -13.65
N ASP A 157 1.74 -6.65 -14.85
CA ASP A 157 2.62 -7.79 -15.12
C ASP A 157 4.05 -7.37 -15.54
N ASP A 158 4.28 -6.06 -15.76
CA ASP A 158 5.57 -5.55 -16.24
C ASP A 158 6.52 -5.25 -15.08
N ALA A 159 7.75 -5.76 -15.20
CA ALA A 159 8.85 -5.47 -14.29
C ALA A 159 9.60 -4.21 -14.76
N LEU A 160 9.69 -3.20 -13.89
CA LEU A 160 10.28 -1.89 -14.19
C LEU A 160 11.44 -1.58 -13.25
N SER A 161 12.58 -1.25 -13.85
CA SER A 161 13.73 -0.71 -13.10
C SER A 161 13.55 0.79 -12.90
N VAL A 162 13.36 1.20 -11.65
CA VAL A 162 13.14 2.61 -11.27
C VAL A 162 14.15 3.05 -10.23
N TYR A 163 14.49 4.34 -10.22
CA TYR A 163 15.24 4.90 -9.10
C TYR A 163 14.30 5.24 -7.94
N CYS A 164 14.61 4.72 -6.76
CA CYS A 164 13.92 4.99 -5.52
C CYS A 164 14.76 5.91 -4.63
N ASP A 165 14.17 7.02 -4.20
CA ASP A 165 14.68 7.76 -3.05
C ASP A 165 13.99 7.24 -1.77
N MET A 166 14.78 6.50 -0.98
CA MET A 166 14.35 5.86 0.26
C MET A 166 14.72 6.68 1.50
N THR A 167 15.18 7.91 1.33
CA THR A 167 15.74 8.73 2.41
C THR A 167 15.03 10.07 2.59
N THR A 168 14.71 10.77 1.50
CA THR A 168 14.13 12.11 1.54
C THR A 168 12.70 12.08 2.07
N ASP A 169 12.39 12.89 3.08
CA ASP A 169 11.02 13.00 3.65
C ASP A 169 10.41 11.64 4.05
N GLY A 170 11.20 10.77 4.67
CA GLY A 170 10.79 9.41 5.05
C GLY A 170 10.82 8.39 3.91
N GLY A 171 11.24 8.79 2.70
CA GLY A 171 11.50 7.92 1.57
C GLY A 171 10.26 7.34 0.88
N GLY A 172 10.50 6.28 0.11
CA GLY A 172 9.48 5.61 -0.72
C GLY A 172 9.14 6.35 -2.01
N TRP A 173 9.95 7.32 -2.41
CA TRP A 173 9.72 8.14 -3.60
C TRP A 173 10.20 7.42 -4.86
N THR A 174 9.33 7.30 -5.85
CA THR A 174 9.67 6.71 -7.15
C THR A 174 9.93 7.80 -8.17
N LYS A 175 11.10 7.80 -8.82
CA LYS A 175 11.40 8.74 -9.90
C LYS A 175 10.58 8.38 -11.14
N VAL A 176 9.77 9.32 -11.63
CA VAL A 176 8.88 9.10 -12.78
C VAL A 176 9.21 9.97 -13.98
N TRP A 177 10.05 10.99 -13.80
CA TRP A 177 10.52 11.80 -14.93
C TRP A 177 11.76 12.63 -14.58
N GLN A 178 12.62 12.84 -15.58
CA GLN A 178 13.69 13.85 -15.61
C GLN A 178 14.02 14.14 -17.11
N PRO A 179 14.62 15.29 -17.46
CA PRO A 179 15.08 15.55 -18.83
C PRO A 179 16.25 14.62 -19.18
N ALA A 180 16.38 14.23 -20.45
CA ALA A 180 17.42 13.32 -20.91
C ALA A 180 18.80 14.00 -21.00
N SER A 181 18.82 15.33 -21.06
CA SER A 181 20.05 16.13 -21.08
C SER A 181 19.90 17.43 -20.30
N THR A 182 20.97 18.21 -20.21
CA THR A 182 20.96 19.53 -19.57
C THR A 182 20.29 20.62 -20.41
N ASN A 183 19.93 20.32 -21.64
CA ASN A 183 19.28 21.25 -22.56
C ASN A 183 18.47 20.48 -23.60
N GLU A 184 17.16 20.47 -23.45
CA GLU A 184 16.25 19.68 -24.28
C GLU A 184 15.03 20.50 -24.67
N ALA A 185 14.72 20.54 -25.97
CA ALA A 185 13.59 21.28 -26.50
C ALA A 185 12.43 20.33 -26.85
N PHE A 186 11.38 20.32 -26.04
CA PHE A 186 10.17 19.52 -26.25
C PHE A 186 8.89 20.33 -25.99
N THR A 187 7.86 20.07 -26.81
CA THR A 187 6.50 20.65 -26.63
C THR A 187 5.50 19.63 -26.10
N THR A 188 5.87 18.35 -26.13
CA THR A 188 5.09 17.20 -25.66
C THR A 188 6.03 16.26 -24.93
N GLN A 189 5.63 15.79 -23.75
CA GLN A 189 6.43 14.87 -22.95
C GLN A 189 5.54 13.99 -22.08
N THR A 190 5.94 12.74 -21.87
CA THR A 190 5.26 11.80 -20.96
C THR A 190 6.13 11.50 -19.75
N TYR A 191 5.55 10.87 -18.73
CA TYR A 191 6.33 10.20 -17.69
C TYR A 191 7.12 9.02 -18.29
N PHE A 192 8.04 8.44 -17.50
CA PHE A 192 8.73 7.23 -17.90
C PHE A 192 7.73 6.11 -18.20
N THR A 193 7.95 5.41 -19.31
CA THR A 193 7.09 4.31 -19.75
C THR A 193 6.92 3.27 -18.65
N GLY A 194 5.67 2.86 -18.41
CA GLY A 194 5.27 1.89 -17.38
C GLY A 194 5.02 2.48 -15.99
N THR A 195 5.27 3.78 -15.80
CA THR A 195 4.96 4.49 -14.53
C THR A 195 3.59 5.16 -14.52
N GLU A 196 2.77 4.98 -15.56
CA GLU A 196 1.50 5.69 -15.74
C GLU A 196 0.49 5.37 -14.63
N SER A 197 0.31 4.09 -14.30
CA SER A 197 -0.55 3.65 -13.19
C SER A 197 -0.07 4.19 -11.84
N LEU A 198 1.25 4.16 -11.63
CA LEU A 198 1.88 4.67 -10.42
C LEU A 198 1.60 6.16 -10.21
N VAL A 199 1.75 6.98 -11.25
CA VAL A 199 1.45 8.41 -11.18
C VAL A 199 -0.05 8.65 -10.98
N ALA A 200 -0.90 7.88 -11.66
CA ALA A 200 -2.35 8.01 -11.56
C ALA A 200 -2.87 7.77 -10.13
N ASN A 201 -2.29 6.79 -9.43
CA ASN A 201 -2.71 6.36 -8.10
C ASN A 201 -1.91 6.96 -6.94
N ALA A 202 -0.78 7.63 -7.22
CA ALA A 202 0.03 8.27 -6.20
C ALA A 202 -0.71 9.43 -5.50
N LYS A 203 -0.39 9.64 -4.23
CA LYS A 203 -0.98 10.71 -3.42
C LYS A 203 -0.15 11.98 -3.52
N ASP A 204 1.16 11.83 -3.38
CA ASP A 204 2.10 12.93 -3.29
C ASP A 204 2.97 12.98 -4.55
N MET A 205 3.23 14.19 -5.05
CA MET A 205 4.28 14.47 -6.04
C MET A 205 5.36 15.32 -5.37
N MET A 206 6.61 15.01 -5.68
CA MET A 206 7.76 15.81 -5.32
C MET A 206 8.44 16.33 -6.58
N MET A 207 8.67 17.64 -6.60
CA MET A 207 9.50 18.30 -7.59
C MET A 207 10.76 18.80 -6.90
N ALA A 208 11.91 18.61 -7.54
CA ALA A 208 13.21 18.97 -6.98
C ALA A 208 14.22 19.25 -8.09
N PHE A 209 15.42 19.67 -7.70
CA PHE A 209 16.61 19.48 -8.51
C PHE A 209 17.37 18.23 -8.08
N THR A 210 18.05 17.59 -9.02
CA THR A 210 18.89 16.42 -8.81
C THR A 210 20.27 16.58 -9.43
N THR A 211 21.24 15.95 -8.78
CA THR A 211 22.58 15.68 -9.31
C THR A 211 22.61 14.37 -10.10
N SER A 212 23.74 14.10 -10.75
CA SER A 212 24.06 12.85 -11.45
C SER A 212 24.06 11.64 -10.50
N SER A 213 24.38 11.85 -9.22
CA SER A 213 24.32 10.84 -8.17
C SER A 213 22.96 10.75 -7.47
N ASN A 214 21.92 11.40 -8.01
CA ASN A 214 20.56 11.44 -7.47
C ASN A 214 20.41 12.10 -6.08
N SER A 215 21.36 12.95 -5.68
CA SER A 215 21.18 13.82 -4.50
C SER A 215 20.22 14.94 -4.86
N LEU A 216 19.22 15.17 -4.00
CA LEU A 216 18.18 16.17 -4.23
C LEU A 216 18.51 17.52 -3.57
N SER A 217 18.05 18.60 -4.18
CA SER A 217 18.02 19.94 -3.61
C SER A 217 16.72 20.66 -3.98
N GLN A 218 16.34 21.69 -3.20
CA GLN A 218 15.09 22.46 -3.40
C GLN A 218 13.87 21.53 -3.57
N SER A 219 13.76 20.53 -2.70
CA SER A 219 12.69 19.54 -2.80
C SER A 219 11.41 20.06 -2.17
N TRP A 220 10.33 20.04 -2.96
CA TRP A 220 8.99 20.44 -2.53
C TRP A 220 8.02 19.32 -2.85
N LYS A 221 7.13 19.01 -1.90
CA LYS A 221 6.06 18.02 -2.07
C LYS A 221 4.68 18.64 -1.98
N PHE A 222 3.71 18.07 -2.70
CA PHE A 222 2.31 18.48 -2.68
C PHE A 222 1.41 17.33 -3.17
N ASN A 223 0.11 17.41 -2.90
CA ASN A 223 -0.87 16.47 -3.46
C ASN A 223 -0.96 16.65 -4.98
N ILE A 224 -0.96 15.54 -5.72
CA ILE A 224 -0.95 15.59 -7.20
C ILE A 224 -2.24 16.22 -7.74
N PRO A 225 -2.16 17.33 -8.51
CA PRO A 225 -3.30 17.89 -9.24
C PRO A 225 -3.88 16.89 -10.25
N ASN A 226 -5.20 16.97 -10.50
CA ASN A 226 -5.90 15.97 -11.33
C ASN A 226 -5.32 15.83 -12.75
N LEU A 227 -4.95 16.93 -13.40
CA LEU A 227 -4.36 16.87 -14.74
C LEU A 227 -2.98 16.20 -14.75
N LEU A 228 -2.21 16.34 -13.66
CA LEU A 228 -0.88 15.77 -13.55
C LEU A 228 -0.87 14.27 -13.27
N ARG A 229 -2.03 13.68 -12.92
CA ARG A 229 -2.19 12.22 -12.75
C ARG A 229 -2.07 11.45 -14.06
N SER A 230 -2.31 12.09 -15.20
CA SER A 230 -2.25 11.47 -16.53
C SER A 230 -1.35 12.21 -17.50
N ASN A 231 -0.84 13.39 -17.14
CA ASN A 231 -0.02 14.21 -18.02
C ASN A 231 1.21 14.73 -17.31
N ASN A 232 2.34 14.74 -18.01
CA ASN A 232 3.55 15.33 -17.49
C ASN A 232 3.42 16.86 -17.49
N PRO A 233 3.78 17.56 -16.39
CA PRO A 233 3.70 19.02 -16.33
C PRO A 233 4.50 19.73 -17.41
N VAL A 234 5.53 19.10 -17.99
CA VAL A 234 6.32 19.72 -19.06
C VAL A 234 5.82 19.40 -20.48
N GLY A 235 4.77 18.59 -20.62
CA GLY A 235 4.25 18.09 -21.90
C GLY A 235 2.91 18.67 -22.34
N LEU A 236 2.36 19.64 -21.62
CA LEU A 236 1.07 20.27 -21.90
C LEU A 236 1.18 21.79 -22.06
N PRO A 237 0.20 22.45 -22.68
CA PRO A 237 0.05 23.91 -22.62
C PRO A 237 -0.02 24.43 -21.18
N CYS A 238 0.22 25.73 -21.00
CA CYS A 238 0.23 26.35 -19.68
C CYS A 238 -1.04 26.06 -18.88
N ASN A 239 -0.85 25.55 -17.68
CA ASN A 239 -1.88 25.32 -16.69
C ASN A 239 -1.43 25.86 -15.33
N SER A 240 -2.39 26.00 -14.43
CA SER A 240 -2.11 26.38 -13.07
C SER A 240 -3.07 25.73 -12.10
N ASP A 241 -2.55 25.29 -10.97
CA ASP A 241 -3.32 24.68 -9.89
C ASP A 241 -3.01 25.38 -8.58
N THR A 242 -4.01 25.45 -7.69
CA THR A 242 -3.75 25.80 -6.30
C THR A 242 -3.29 24.54 -5.57
N VAL A 243 -2.09 24.57 -5.00
CA VAL A 243 -1.50 23.44 -4.27
C VAL A 243 -1.12 23.84 -2.87
N THR A 244 -1.28 22.92 -1.91
CA THR A 244 -0.64 23.02 -0.59
C THR A 244 0.72 22.33 -0.67
N ALA A 245 1.77 23.13 -0.90
CA ALA A 245 3.13 22.67 -1.06
C ALA A 245 3.92 22.77 0.25
N THR A 246 4.74 21.76 0.52
CA THR A 246 5.62 21.70 1.69
C THR A 246 7.07 21.60 1.24
N ARG A 247 7.91 22.54 1.69
CA ARG A 247 9.35 22.50 1.49
C ARG A 247 9.97 21.47 2.43
N ILE A 248 10.72 20.53 1.88
CA ILE A 248 11.20 19.37 2.65
C ILE A 248 12.32 19.74 3.63
N SER A 249 13.12 20.77 3.35
CA SER A 249 14.27 21.13 4.17
C SER A 249 13.91 21.66 5.56
N ASP A 250 12.76 22.33 5.71
CA ASP A 250 12.36 23.00 6.94
C ASP A 250 10.88 22.85 7.30
N GLY A 251 10.11 22.12 6.48
CA GLY A 251 8.69 21.89 6.71
C GLY A 251 7.80 23.10 6.43
N LEU A 252 8.33 24.17 5.80
CA LEU A 252 7.50 25.31 5.41
C LEU A 252 6.37 24.85 4.51
N GLN A 253 5.12 25.07 4.94
CA GLN A 253 3.93 24.75 4.18
C GLN A 253 3.23 26.03 3.70
N VAL A 254 2.90 26.06 2.41
CA VAL A 254 2.24 27.20 1.74
C VAL A 254 1.12 26.69 0.84
N THR A 255 0.05 27.47 0.70
CA THR A 255 -1.03 27.17 -0.24
C THR A 255 -1.06 28.25 -1.30
N ASP A 256 -0.66 27.91 -2.52
CA ASP A 256 -0.37 28.91 -3.56
C ASP A 256 -0.46 28.33 -4.98
N THR A 257 -0.21 29.16 -5.99
CA THR A 257 -0.39 28.79 -7.41
C THR A 257 0.84 28.07 -7.97
N LEU A 258 0.75 26.77 -8.22
CA LEU A 258 1.68 26.05 -9.08
C LEU A 258 1.36 26.40 -10.53
N ILE A 259 2.35 26.86 -11.29
CA ILE A 259 2.23 27.11 -12.73
C ILE A 259 3.14 26.15 -13.46
N TRP A 260 2.62 25.50 -14.50
CA TRP A 260 3.32 24.47 -15.24
C TRP A 260 2.90 24.44 -16.72
N GLY A 261 3.67 23.79 -17.58
CA GLY A 261 3.37 23.64 -19.00
C GLY A 261 4.06 24.64 -19.92
N THR A 262 3.72 24.58 -21.21
CA THR A 262 4.30 25.38 -22.30
C THR A 262 3.54 26.70 -22.49
N GLY A 263 4.29 27.80 -22.50
CA GLY A 263 3.82 29.18 -22.41
C GLY A 263 5.03 30.13 -22.37
N SER A 264 4.98 31.38 -22.84
CA SER A 264 6.01 32.35 -22.44
C SER A 264 5.58 32.96 -21.14
N PHE A 265 6.58 33.01 -20.32
CA PHE A 265 6.58 33.44 -18.97
C PHE A 265 7.58 34.58 -19.05
N GLY A 266 7.30 35.71 -18.42
CA GLY A 266 8.25 36.81 -18.45
C GLY A 266 9.55 36.40 -17.71
N SER A 267 10.18 37.35 -17.03
CA SER A 267 11.40 37.01 -16.29
C SER A 267 11.12 36.14 -15.05
N GLN A 268 9.93 36.23 -14.48
CA GLN A 268 9.63 35.80 -13.10
C GLN A 268 8.50 34.77 -13.06
N CYS A 269 8.46 33.97 -11.98
CA CYS A 269 7.34 33.05 -11.76
C CYS A 269 5.98 33.76 -11.62
N SER A 270 5.97 35.02 -11.18
CA SER A 270 4.75 35.84 -11.07
C SER A 270 4.06 36.13 -12.40
N ASP A 271 4.79 36.03 -13.51
CA ASP A 271 4.32 36.46 -14.81
C ASP A 271 3.21 35.50 -15.32
N GLY A 272 2.23 36.01 -16.07
CA GLY A 272 1.12 35.21 -16.60
C GLY A 272 1.55 34.15 -17.63
N CYS A 273 0.59 33.37 -18.15
CA CYS A 273 0.85 32.42 -19.25
C CYS A 273 0.68 33.10 -20.62
N SER A 274 1.76 33.35 -21.35
CA SER A 274 1.70 34.00 -22.68
C SER A 274 2.85 33.56 -23.60
N GLY A 275 2.70 32.61 -24.53
CA GLY A 275 3.71 32.23 -25.57
C GLY A 275 4.16 30.75 -25.53
N THR A 276 5.46 30.39 -25.67
CA THR A 276 5.89 28.97 -25.88
C THR A 276 7.14 28.45 -25.13
N TRP A 277 7.64 29.09 -24.08
CA TRP A 277 8.97 28.81 -23.50
C TRP A 277 9.01 27.62 -22.52
N GLY A 278 7.92 27.31 -21.82
CA GLY A 278 7.90 26.20 -20.85
C GLY A 278 8.36 26.63 -19.46
N ARG A 279 7.58 26.31 -18.43
CA ARG A 279 7.95 26.52 -17.02
C ARG A 279 7.34 25.49 -16.11
N THR A 280 7.95 25.31 -14.95
CA THR A 280 7.30 24.79 -13.75
C THR A 280 7.74 25.64 -12.57
N CYS A 281 6.83 26.32 -11.84
CA CYS A 281 7.19 27.22 -10.75
C CYS A 281 6.04 27.39 -9.74
N LEU A 282 6.36 27.77 -8.49
CA LEU A 282 5.36 28.03 -7.44
C LEU A 282 5.29 29.54 -7.12
N ARG A 283 4.20 30.17 -7.56
CA ARG A 283 3.97 31.61 -7.41
C ARG A 283 3.29 31.93 -6.09
N ARG A 284 3.77 32.97 -5.41
CA ARG A 284 3.12 33.55 -4.23
C ARG A 284 1.97 34.47 -4.65
N SER A 285 0.75 34.17 -4.21
CA SER A 285 -0.44 34.98 -4.50
C SER A 285 -0.42 36.28 -3.67
N GLY A 286 -0.68 37.41 -4.32
CA GLY A 286 -0.83 38.71 -3.65
C GLY A 286 0.46 39.41 -3.23
N TYR A 287 1.64 38.87 -3.55
CA TYR A 287 2.94 39.50 -3.27
C TYR A 287 3.84 39.47 -4.51
N ALA A 288 4.74 40.44 -4.62
CA ALA A 288 5.84 40.36 -5.59
C ALA A 288 6.81 39.24 -5.16
N GLY A 289 7.18 38.36 -6.10
CA GLY A 289 8.14 37.28 -5.88
C GLY A 289 7.50 35.87 -5.84
N ALA A 290 8.31 34.88 -5.52
CA ALA A 290 7.92 33.48 -5.44
C ALA A 290 8.70 32.77 -4.32
N TYR A 291 8.47 31.47 -4.16
CA TYR A 291 9.24 30.64 -3.23
C TYR A 291 10.53 30.13 -3.90
N ASP A 292 11.43 29.50 -3.15
CA ASP A 292 12.62 28.82 -3.69
C ASP A 292 12.28 27.45 -4.34
N PHE A 293 11.09 27.34 -4.93
CA PHE A 293 10.60 26.16 -5.62
C PHE A 293 11.41 25.91 -6.91
N PRO A 294 11.67 24.65 -7.29
CA PRO A 294 12.48 24.32 -8.46
C PRO A 294 11.84 24.85 -9.74
N PHE A 295 12.46 25.90 -10.30
CA PHE A 295 12.01 26.56 -11.52
C PHE A 295 12.74 25.99 -12.73
N TYR A 296 12.08 25.04 -13.41
CA TYR A 296 12.54 24.55 -14.71
C TYR A 296 11.95 25.40 -15.83
N ALA A 297 12.79 26.01 -16.65
CA ALA A 297 12.40 26.98 -17.66
C ALA A 297 13.01 26.69 -19.02
N THR A 298 12.38 27.24 -20.06
CA THR A 298 12.85 27.32 -21.46
C THR A 298 12.92 26.00 -22.25
N TYR A 299 12.55 24.89 -21.62
CA TYR A 299 12.54 23.54 -22.21
C TYR A 299 11.64 23.33 -23.44
N SER A 300 10.84 24.32 -23.82
CA SER A 300 9.93 24.22 -24.98
C SER A 300 10.38 25.08 -26.16
N VAL A 301 11.59 25.66 -26.09
CA VAL A 301 12.22 26.44 -27.16
C VAL A 301 13.68 25.99 -27.34
N THR A 302 14.34 26.48 -28.39
CA THR A 302 15.74 26.13 -28.69
C THR A 302 16.76 26.85 -27.80
N ASN A 303 16.30 27.57 -26.76
CA ASN A 303 17.19 28.28 -25.83
C ASN A 303 17.75 27.32 -24.78
N PRO A 304 18.91 27.61 -24.17
CA PRO A 304 19.45 26.80 -23.09
C PRO A 304 18.46 26.68 -21.94
N ASP A 305 18.24 25.47 -21.42
CA ASP A 305 17.42 25.22 -20.25
C ASP A 305 18.00 25.79 -18.97
N HIS A 306 17.10 26.27 -18.11
CA HIS A 306 17.45 26.83 -16.83
C HIS A 306 16.72 26.15 -15.68
N CYS A 307 17.47 25.93 -14.61
CA CYS A 307 17.09 25.25 -13.39
C CYS A 307 17.23 26.23 -12.21
N SER A 308 16.62 27.42 -12.36
CA SER A 308 16.66 28.50 -11.36
C SER A 308 15.72 28.19 -10.18
N ASN A 309 15.71 29.03 -9.17
CA ASN A 309 14.63 28.98 -8.17
C ASN A 309 13.49 29.91 -8.60
N SER A 310 12.26 29.65 -8.12
CA SER A 310 11.09 30.45 -8.54
C SER A 310 11.16 31.91 -8.05
N ASP A 311 11.93 32.20 -7.01
CA ASP A 311 12.24 33.54 -6.48
C ASP A 311 13.32 34.29 -7.27
N GLN A 312 13.86 33.67 -8.32
CA GLN A 312 14.86 34.23 -9.21
C GLN A 312 14.30 34.44 -10.63
N GLY A 313 15.02 35.20 -11.44
CA GLY A 313 14.75 35.25 -12.87
C GLY A 313 14.97 33.89 -13.53
N TYR A 314 14.15 33.54 -14.53
CA TYR A 314 14.18 32.21 -15.15
C TYR A 314 15.58 31.82 -15.65
N SER A 315 16.35 32.78 -16.18
CA SER A 315 17.67 32.55 -16.79
C SER A 315 18.85 32.65 -15.82
N THR A 316 18.61 32.63 -14.50
CA THR A 316 19.67 32.83 -13.50
C THR A 316 20.66 31.65 -13.43
N THR A 317 20.14 30.42 -13.46
CA THR A 317 20.96 29.21 -13.30
C THR A 317 20.72 28.25 -14.46
N PRO A 318 21.70 28.05 -15.35
CA PRO A 318 21.60 27.02 -16.39
C PRO A 318 21.46 25.63 -15.78
N CYS A 319 20.69 24.75 -16.43
CA CYS A 319 20.65 23.34 -16.04
C CYS A 319 22.01 22.68 -16.27
N SER A 320 22.37 21.74 -15.40
CA SER A 320 23.64 21.02 -15.47
C SER A 320 23.49 19.62 -14.87
N ASN A 321 24.48 18.74 -15.04
CA ASN A 321 24.44 17.39 -14.43
C ASN A 321 24.38 17.41 -12.90
N GLU A 322 24.73 18.53 -12.26
CA GLU A 322 24.64 18.71 -10.81
C GLU A 322 23.34 19.43 -10.40
N ARG A 323 22.49 19.78 -11.37
CA ARG A 323 21.24 20.50 -11.16
C ARG A 323 20.31 20.32 -12.36
N LEU A 324 19.60 19.20 -12.38
CA LEU A 324 18.53 18.90 -13.34
C LEU A 324 17.18 18.87 -12.64
N PHE A 325 16.13 19.28 -13.33
CA PHE A 325 14.76 19.15 -12.81
C PHE A 325 14.34 17.67 -12.76
N VAL A 326 13.60 17.28 -11.72
CA VAL A 326 13.17 15.89 -11.54
C VAL A 326 11.81 15.82 -10.86
N ILE A 327 11.05 14.78 -11.19
CA ILE A 327 9.73 14.50 -10.63
C ILE A 327 9.71 13.10 -10.01
N TYR A 328 9.24 13.04 -8.77
CA TYR A 328 8.99 11.81 -8.03
C TYR A 328 7.53 11.74 -7.58
N VAL A 329 7.02 10.52 -7.35
CA VAL A 329 5.69 10.27 -6.78
C VAL A 329 5.73 9.19 -5.69
N ARG A 330 4.73 9.20 -4.79
CA ARG A 330 4.50 8.13 -3.80
C ARG A 330 3.08 8.08 -3.24
#